data_AF-A0A6H9T1X9-F1
#
_entry.id   AF-A0A6H9T1X9-F1
#
_cell.length_a   1.000
_cell.length_b   1.000
_cell.length_c   1.000
_cell.angle_alpha   90.00
_cell.angle_beta   90.00
_cell.angle_gamma   90.00
#
_symmetry.space_group_name_H-M   'P 1'
#
loop_
_entity.id
_entity.type
_entity.pdbx_description
1 polymer ?
#
loop_
_entity_poly.entity_id
_entity_poly.type
_entity_poly.pdbx_seq_one_letter_code
_entity_poly.pdbx_strand_id
1 'polypeptide(L)'
;MALPTRSATAVTQVTVAAPDARSPVARYSQKTLLKNWALSVCLAQVAHSVRDREDANAAASAYLEFGRQPIEAYDALRALARRYATRTYGGSIPASFNMMKCIDLFHSRELDMLADRLAKAR
;
A
#
# COMPACT_ATOMS: atom_id res chain seq x y z
N MET A 1 -43.61 56.35 8.70
CA MET A 1 -43.06 55.14 8.03
C MET A 1 -41.95 54.59 8.93
N ALA A 2 -42.16 53.43 9.54
CA ALA A 2 -41.15 52.72 10.33
C ALA A 2 -41.03 51.30 9.77
N LEU A 3 -39.81 50.88 9.41
CA LEU A 3 -39.51 49.55 8.88
C LEU A 3 -39.21 48.59 10.04
N PRO A 4 -39.67 47.33 10.00
CA PRO A 4 -39.40 46.36 11.07
C PRO A 4 -38.01 45.74 10.92
N THR A 5 -37.26 45.71 12.02
CA THR A 5 -35.98 45.01 12.16
C THR A 5 -36.22 43.50 12.21
N ARG A 6 -35.65 42.75 11.27
CA ARG A 6 -35.68 41.27 11.29
C ARG A 6 -34.69 40.74 12.33
N SER A 7 -35.21 40.04 13.33
CA SER A 7 -34.42 39.24 14.28
C SER A 7 -33.77 38.05 13.57
N ALA A 8 -32.45 37.90 13.74
CA ALA A 8 -31.70 36.75 13.25
C ALA A 8 -31.77 35.61 14.28
N THR A 9 -32.40 34.51 13.92
CA THR A 9 -32.35 33.24 14.68
C THR A 9 -30.97 32.62 14.52
N ALA A 10 -30.28 32.39 15.64
CA ALA A 10 -29.00 31.69 15.66
C ALA A 10 -29.22 30.19 15.37
N VAL A 11 -28.70 29.72 14.24
CA VAL A 11 -28.63 28.28 13.92
C VAL A 11 -27.37 27.72 14.56
N THR A 12 -27.52 26.82 15.53
CA THR A 12 -26.39 26.11 16.15
C THR A 12 -25.82 25.12 15.14
N GLN A 13 -24.65 25.41 14.59
CA GLN A 13 -23.94 24.50 13.70
C GLN A 13 -23.29 23.38 14.52
N VAL A 14 -23.66 22.14 14.21
CA VAL A 14 -22.95 20.94 14.66
C VAL A 14 -21.64 20.86 13.90
N THR A 15 -20.51 21.03 14.59
CA THR A 15 -19.18 20.86 14.00
C THR A 15 -18.87 19.37 13.87
N VAL A 16 -18.89 18.87 12.63
CA VAL A 16 -18.33 17.54 12.33
C VAL A 16 -16.81 17.67 12.38
N ALA A 17 -16.15 16.90 13.25
CA ALA A 17 -14.70 16.88 13.35
C ALA A 17 -14.07 16.59 11.98
N ALA A 18 -13.12 17.42 11.55
CA ALA A 18 -12.41 17.23 10.30
C ALA A 18 -11.69 15.87 10.28
N PRO A 19 -11.66 15.15 9.13
CA PRO A 19 -10.92 13.91 9.04
C PRO A 19 -9.45 14.15 9.37
N ASP A 20 -8.89 13.30 10.24
CA ASP A 20 -7.49 13.31 10.66
C ASP A 20 -6.56 13.35 9.43
N ALA A 21 -5.79 14.44 9.32
CA ALA A 21 -4.97 14.81 8.15
C ALA A 21 -3.76 13.87 7.90
N ARG A 22 -3.61 12.83 8.71
CA ARG A 22 -2.53 11.84 8.56
C ARG A 22 -2.80 10.94 7.37
N SER A 23 -1.74 10.64 6.61
CA SER A 23 -1.78 9.65 5.53
C SER A 23 -2.41 8.35 6.05
N PRO A 24 -3.39 7.76 5.33
CA PRO A 24 -3.97 6.47 5.70
C PRO A 24 -2.92 5.36 5.88
N VAL A 25 -1.79 5.47 5.16
CA VAL A 25 -0.65 4.55 5.25
C VAL A 25 -0.06 4.50 6.65
N ALA A 26 -0.05 5.63 7.38
CA ALA A 26 0.47 5.72 8.75
C ALA A 26 -0.31 4.87 9.76
N ARG A 27 -1.54 4.45 9.42
CA ARG A 27 -2.40 3.63 10.29
C ARG A 27 -2.17 2.13 10.10
N TYR A 28 -1.43 1.72 9.07
CA TYR A 28 -1.18 0.31 8.82
C TYR A 28 -0.23 -0.30 9.85
N SER A 29 -0.49 -1.56 10.17
CA SER A 29 0.46 -2.35 10.97
C SER A 29 1.77 -2.51 10.21
N GLN A 30 2.88 -2.72 10.93
CA GLN A 30 4.19 -2.94 10.29
C GLN A 30 4.19 -4.17 9.38
N LYS A 31 3.47 -5.24 9.75
CA LYS A 31 3.28 -6.41 8.88
C LYS A 31 2.56 -6.01 7.59
N THR A 32 1.51 -5.20 7.68
CA THR A 32 0.76 -4.69 6.52
C THR A 32 1.65 -3.83 5.62
N LEU A 33 2.45 -2.93 6.19
CA LEU A 33 3.39 -2.09 5.44
C LEU A 33 4.40 -2.93 4.67
N LEU A 34 5.01 -3.93 5.30
CA LEU A 34 5.97 -4.84 4.67
C LEU A 34 5.34 -5.67 3.54
N LYS A 35 4.11 -6.17 3.72
CA LYS A 35 3.39 -6.90 2.68
C LYS A 35 3.03 -6.01 1.49
N ASN A 36 2.56 -4.79 1.77
CA ASN A 36 2.23 -3.81 0.73
C ASN A 36 3.47 -3.38 -0.05
N TRP A 37 4.59 -3.15 0.65
CA TRP A 37 5.88 -2.89 0.03
C TRP A 37 6.31 -4.01 -0.92
N ALA A 38 6.21 -5.27 -0.48
CA ALA A 38 6.58 -6.42 -1.30
C ALA A 38 5.68 -6.58 -2.55
N LEU A 39 4.38 -6.32 -2.40
CA LEU A 39 3.44 -6.29 -3.52
C LEU A 39 3.84 -5.21 -4.54
N SER A 40 4.07 -3.97 -4.08
CA SER A 40 4.48 -2.86 -4.94
C SER A 40 5.77 -3.16 -5.69
N VAL A 41 6.77 -3.75 -5.02
CA VAL A 41 8.02 -4.16 -5.67
C VAL A 41 7.80 -5.27 -6.70
N CYS A 42 6.92 -6.23 -6.43
CA CYS A 42 6.56 -7.25 -7.42
C CYS A 42 5.91 -6.61 -8.66
N LEU A 43 4.95 -5.69 -8.46
CA LEU A 43 4.27 -4.98 -9.54
C LEU A 43 5.26 -4.17 -10.39
N ALA A 44 6.22 -3.49 -9.76
CA ALA A 44 7.28 -2.78 -10.47
C ALA A 44 8.15 -3.70 -11.34
N GLN A 45 8.40 -4.94 -10.90
CA GLN A 45 9.21 -5.91 -11.65
C GLN A 45 8.48 -6.50 -12.85
N VAL A 46 7.15 -6.62 -12.79
CA VAL A 46 6.34 -7.19 -13.87
C VAL A 46 5.73 -6.13 -14.80
N ALA A 47 5.90 -4.85 -14.47
CA ALA A 47 5.41 -3.74 -15.26
C ALA A 47 6.08 -3.67 -16.64
N HIS A 48 5.27 -3.48 -17.68
CA HIS A 48 5.75 -3.34 -19.06
C HIS A 48 6.06 -1.88 -19.42
N SER A 49 5.36 -0.93 -18.80
CA SER A 49 5.57 0.50 -19.05
C SER A 49 6.46 1.12 -17.98
N VAL A 50 7.22 2.15 -18.36
CA VAL A 50 8.02 2.95 -17.41
C VAL A 50 7.13 3.61 -16.38
N ARG A 51 6.00 4.18 -16.81
CA ARG A 51 5.01 4.84 -15.96
C ARG A 51 4.51 3.93 -14.84
N ASP A 52 4.07 2.72 -15.17
CA ASP A 52 3.50 1.81 -14.16
C ASP A 52 4.57 1.27 -13.22
N ARG A 53 5.80 1.08 -13.73
CA ARG A 53 6.96 0.73 -12.91
C ARG A 53 7.30 1.82 -11.90
N GLU A 54 7.33 3.07 -12.35
CA GLU A 54 7.63 4.23 -11.50
C GLU A 54 6.54 4.47 -10.45
N ASP A 55 5.27 4.34 -10.83
CA ASP A 55 4.14 4.45 -9.90
C ASP A 55 4.21 3.36 -8.80
N ALA A 56 4.46 2.10 -9.20
CA ALA A 56 4.63 1.00 -8.26
C ALA A 56 5.85 1.21 -7.33
N ASN A 57 6.96 1.76 -7.86
CA ASN A 57 8.12 2.11 -7.04
C ASN A 57 7.82 3.26 -6.07
N ALA A 58 7.08 4.29 -6.49
CA ALA A 58 6.65 5.38 -5.63
C ALA A 58 5.75 4.87 -4.48
N ALA A 59 4.82 3.95 -4.79
CA ALA A 59 4.01 3.28 -3.77
C ALA A 59 4.87 2.47 -2.79
N ALA A 60 5.88 1.73 -3.28
CA ALA A 60 6.82 1.02 -2.41
C ALA A 60 7.56 1.99 -1.47
N SER A 61 8.07 3.11 -1.99
CA SER A 61 8.71 4.16 -1.17
C SER A 61 7.78 4.72 -0.10
N ALA A 62 6.50 4.93 -0.42
CA ALA A 62 5.52 5.39 0.57
C ALA A 62 5.30 4.37 1.71
N TYR A 63 5.29 3.07 1.42
CA TYR A 63 5.20 2.05 2.47
C TYR A 63 6.49 1.91 3.29
N LEU A 64 7.65 2.10 2.65
CA LEU A 64 8.97 2.09 3.30
C LEU A 64 9.10 3.23 4.32
N GLU A 65 8.62 4.44 3.98
CA GLU A 65 8.68 5.64 4.83
C GLU A 65 8.05 5.42 6.22
N PHE A 66 6.95 4.67 6.29
CA PHE A 66 6.28 4.36 7.55
C PHE A 66 6.75 3.05 8.21
N GLY A 67 7.63 2.31 7.52
CA GLY A 67 8.27 1.12 8.03
C GLY A 67 9.31 1.46 9.09
N ARG A 68 9.45 0.58 10.09
CA ARG A 68 10.43 0.73 11.18
C ARG A 68 11.57 -0.27 11.10
N GLN A 69 11.57 -1.10 10.06
CA GLN A 69 12.57 -2.12 9.85
C GLN A 69 13.82 -1.51 9.22
N PRO A 70 15.01 -2.07 9.49
CA PRO A 70 16.23 -1.65 8.81
C PRO A 70 16.17 -2.05 7.32
N ILE A 71 16.99 -1.41 6.48
CA ILE A 71 16.90 -1.57 5.02
C ILE A 71 17.14 -3.02 4.56
N GLU A 72 17.98 -3.76 5.28
CA GLU A 72 18.33 -5.16 5.02
C GLU A 72 17.11 -6.09 5.14
N ALA A 73 16.11 -5.72 5.95
CA ALA A 73 14.83 -6.45 6.03
C ALA A 73 14.10 -6.45 4.67
N TYR A 74 14.25 -5.38 3.90
CA TYR A 74 13.61 -5.21 2.61
C TYR A 74 14.32 -5.96 1.48
N ASP A 75 15.60 -6.30 1.64
CA ASP A 75 16.31 -7.15 0.69
C ASP A 75 15.73 -8.56 0.63
N ALA A 76 15.39 -9.13 1.78
CA ALA A 76 14.69 -10.42 1.86
C ALA A 76 13.31 -10.38 1.18
N LEU A 77 12.55 -9.29 1.39
CA LEU A 77 11.26 -9.06 0.74
C LEU A 77 11.42 -8.88 -0.77
N ARG A 78 12.43 -8.14 -1.23
CA ARG A 78 12.74 -7.92 -2.65
C ARG A 78 13.09 -9.22 -3.36
N ALA A 79 13.91 -10.05 -2.71
CA ALA A 79 14.29 -11.36 -3.24
C ALA A 79 13.06 -12.26 -3.38
N LEU A 80 12.16 -12.28 -2.38
CA LEU A 80 10.91 -13.02 -2.45
C LEU A 80 10.00 -12.49 -3.57
N ALA A 81 9.83 -11.17 -3.69
CA ALA A 81 9.05 -10.55 -4.75
C ALA A 81 9.56 -10.93 -6.15
N ARG A 82 10.89 -10.90 -6.34
CA ARG A 82 11.55 -11.32 -7.59
C ARG A 82 11.25 -12.76 -7.93
N ARG A 83 11.30 -13.67 -6.96
CA ARG A 83 10.97 -15.09 -7.22
C ARG A 83 9.55 -15.29 -7.72
N TYR A 84 8.58 -14.51 -7.25
CA TYR A 84 7.20 -14.58 -7.74
C TYR A 84 7.06 -13.92 -9.12
N ALA A 85 7.64 -12.73 -9.31
CA ALA A 85 7.59 -12.00 -10.57
C ALA A 85 8.14 -12.83 -11.76
N THR A 86 9.15 -13.68 -11.53
CA THR A 86 9.76 -14.52 -12.57
C THR A 86 9.08 -15.88 -12.77
N ARG A 87 7.98 -16.19 -12.07
CA ARG A 87 7.26 -17.46 -12.30
C ARG A 87 6.65 -17.50 -13.69
N THR A 88 6.54 -18.70 -14.25
CA THR A 88 5.80 -18.96 -15.50
C THR A 88 4.40 -19.42 -15.14
N TYR A 89 3.39 -18.66 -15.54
CA TYR A 89 1.99 -18.97 -15.33
C TYR A 89 1.35 -19.26 -16.68
N GLY A 90 0.36 -20.14 -16.70
CA GLY A 90 -0.43 -20.49 -17.87
C GLY A 90 -1.91 -20.55 -17.51
N GLY A 91 -2.75 -20.53 -18.54
CA GLY A 91 -4.20 -20.62 -18.40
C GLY A 91 -4.85 -20.96 -19.73
N SER A 92 -6.17 -20.90 -19.78
CA SER A 92 -6.95 -21.14 -21.00
C SER A 92 -6.79 -20.05 -22.06
N ILE A 93 -6.17 -18.91 -21.72
CA ILE A 93 -5.87 -17.81 -22.64
C ILE A 93 -4.36 -17.53 -22.68
N PRO A 94 -3.83 -17.07 -23.83
CA PRO A 94 -2.43 -16.67 -23.93
C PRO A 94 -2.19 -15.35 -23.18
N ALA A 95 -1.58 -15.42 -21.99
CA ALA A 95 -1.16 -14.26 -21.22
C ALA A 95 0.02 -14.60 -20.30
N SER A 96 0.79 -13.58 -19.89
CA SER A 96 1.89 -13.75 -18.93
C SER A 96 1.43 -13.83 -17.47
N PHE A 97 0.17 -13.49 -17.19
CA PHE A 97 -0.45 -13.48 -15.85
C PHE A 97 0.37 -12.76 -14.78
N ASN A 98 1.04 -11.67 -15.16
CA ASN A 98 1.95 -10.91 -14.31
C ASN A 98 1.29 -10.40 -13.01
N MET A 99 0.06 -9.91 -13.10
CA MET A 99 -0.72 -9.49 -11.92
C MET A 99 -0.97 -10.67 -10.96
N MET A 100 -1.32 -11.83 -11.50
CA MET A 100 -1.63 -13.03 -10.71
C MET A 100 -0.41 -13.48 -9.88
N LYS A 101 0.80 -13.40 -10.45
CA LYS A 101 2.04 -13.70 -9.71
C LYS A 101 2.20 -12.82 -8.47
N CYS A 102 1.88 -11.54 -8.57
CA CYS A 102 2.00 -10.60 -7.45
C CYS A 102 0.86 -10.71 -6.43
N ILE A 103 -0.35 -11.06 -6.89
CA ILE A 103 -1.46 -11.42 -5.99
C ILE A 103 -1.11 -12.69 -5.19
N ASP A 104 -0.57 -13.72 -5.85
CA ASP A 104 -0.16 -14.96 -5.18
C ASP A 104 0.98 -14.71 -4.18
N LEU A 105 1.92 -13.81 -4.50
CA LEU A 105 2.93 -13.34 -3.54
C LEU A 105 2.25 -12.75 -2.29
N PHE A 106 1.29 -11.84 -2.48
CA PHE A 106 0.63 -11.12 -1.40
C PHE A 106 -0.11 -12.06 -0.43
N HIS A 107 -0.71 -13.13 -0.97
CA HIS A 107 -1.41 -14.16 -0.20
C HIS A 107 -0.51 -15.35 0.22
N SER A 108 0.75 -15.38 -0.19
CA SER A 108 1.64 -16.50 0.11
C SER A 108 1.93 -16.62 1.61
N ARG A 109 2.00 -17.87 2.09
CA ARG A 109 2.48 -18.18 3.45
C ARG A 109 3.91 -17.69 3.66
N GLU A 110 4.74 -17.73 2.62
CA GLU A 110 6.14 -17.28 2.64
C GLU A 110 6.25 -15.79 2.97
N LEU A 111 5.48 -14.95 2.27
CA LEU A 111 5.44 -13.52 2.57
C LEU A 111 4.85 -13.26 3.95
N ASP A 112 3.78 -13.98 4.31
CA ASP A 112 3.12 -13.76 5.60
C ASP A 112 4.05 -14.05 6.79
N MET A 113 4.79 -15.17 6.73
CA MET A 113 5.78 -15.55 7.75
C MET A 113 6.98 -14.61 7.77
N LEU A 114 7.48 -14.19 6.60
CA LEU A 114 8.61 -13.27 6.51
C LEU A 114 8.22 -11.90 7.09
N ALA A 115 7.09 -11.34 6.67
CA ALA A 115 6.61 -10.05 7.15
C ALA A 115 6.29 -10.09 8.66
N ASP A 116 5.74 -11.19 9.18
CA ASP A 116 5.48 -11.34 10.62
C ASP A 116 6.79 -11.34 11.43
N ARG A 117 7.80 -12.10 10.97
CA ARG A 117 9.12 -12.13 11.62
C ARG A 117 9.79 -10.76 11.63
N LEU A 118 9.84 -10.10 10.47
CA LEU A 118 10.45 -8.77 10.31
C LEU A 118 9.69 -7.70 11.11
N ALA A 119 8.36 -7.81 11.21
CA ALA A 119 7.57 -6.89 12.00
C ALA A 119 7.81 -7.01 13.51
N LYS A 120 8.32 -8.16 13.99
CA LYS A 120 8.64 -8.42 15.41
C LYS A 120 10.09 -8.13 15.76
N ALA A 121 11.01 -8.28 14.81
CA ALA A 121 12.45 -8.07 15.00
C ALA A 121 12.86 -6.58 15.05
N ARG A 122 12.03 -5.73 15.66
CA ARG A 122 12.25 -4.28 15.76
C ARG A 122 13.33 -3.94 16.77
#